data_AF-K4LDI2-F1
#
_entry.id   AF-K4LDI2-F1
#
_cell.length_a   1.000
_cell.length_b   1.000
_cell.length_c   1.000
_cell.angle_alpha   90.00
_cell.angle_beta   90.00
_cell.angle_gamma   90.00
#
_symmetry.space_group_name_H-M   'P 1'
#
loop_
_entity.id
_entity.type
_entity.pdbx_description
1 polymer ?
#
loop_
_entity_poly.entity_id
_entity_poly.type
_entity_poly.pdbx_seq_one_letter_code
_entity_poly.pdbx_strand_id
1 'polypeptide(L)'
;MKFIGSLYLLKPFINSLVIREIVDRIVPMERDDGGLSHGQMIEQLVLNRLDDPLPLLYLEDWAEIRGIRELYGIPPNNLNDERRPGGQNSGCGSSLR
;
A
#
# COMPACT_ATOMS: atom_id res chain seq x y z
N MET A 1 15.04 4.32 -9.25
CA MET A 1 14.90 2.99 -9.89
C MET A 1 14.08 2.13 -8.97
N LYS A 2 12.95 1.56 -9.44
CA LYS A 2 12.04 0.76 -8.60
C LYS A 2 12.40 -0.73 -8.66
N PHE A 3 12.32 -1.42 -7.53
CA PHE A 3 12.66 -2.84 -7.39
C PHE A 3 11.45 -3.66 -6.94
N ILE A 4 10.74 -4.23 -7.92
CA ILE A 4 9.52 -5.02 -7.72
C ILE A 4 9.80 -6.49 -7.33
N GLY A 5 11.02 -6.98 -7.60
CA GLY A 5 11.34 -8.41 -7.73
C GLY A 5 10.78 -9.34 -6.64
N SER A 6 11.09 -9.06 -5.38
CA SER A 6 10.65 -9.86 -4.23
C SER A 6 9.13 -9.75 -3.98
N LEU A 7 8.57 -8.56 -4.07
CA LEU A 7 7.14 -8.33 -3.81
C LEU A 7 6.25 -9.03 -4.83
N TYR A 8 6.72 -9.18 -6.07
CA TYR A 8 5.98 -9.92 -7.10
C TYR A 8 5.76 -11.40 -6.70
N LEU A 9 6.76 -12.01 -6.06
CA LEU A 9 6.67 -13.38 -5.56
C LEU A 9 5.87 -13.47 -4.25
N LEU A 10 5.96 -12.45 -3.40
CA LEU A 10 5.24 -12.42 -2.13
C LEU A 10 3.74 -12.13 -2.28
N LYS A 11 3.33 -11.38 -3.31
CA LYS A 11 1.92 -11.05 -3.57
C LYS A 11 0.99 -12.27 -3.61
N PRO A 12 1.22 -13.32 -4.42
CA PRO A 12 0.34 -14.49 -4.42
C PRO A 12 0.35 -15.25 -3.07
N PHE A 13 1.48 -15.25 -2.36
CA PHE A 13 1.57 -15.84 -1.03
C PHE A 13 0.71 -15.06 -0.01
N ILE A 14 0.83 -13.73 0.04
CA ILE A 14 0.02 -12.88 0.91
C ILE A 14 -1.47 -12.99 0.58
N ASN A 15 -1.84 -13.00 -0.70
CA ASN A 15 -3.23 -13.21 -1.13
C ASN A 15 -3.79 -14.54 -0.63
N SER A 16 -2.96 -15.60 -0.58
CA SER A 16 -3.39 -16.92 -0.10
C SER A 16 -3.69 -16.97 1.41
N LEU A 17 -3.14 -16.03 2.17
CA LEU A 17 -3.38 -15.92 3.61
C LEU A 17 -4.67 -15.16 3.94
N VAL A 18 -5.23 -14.42 2.96
CA VAL A 18 -6.53 -13.76 3.10
C VAL A 18 -6.55 -12.76 4.28
N ILE A 19 -5.39 -12.16 4.57
CA ILE A 19 -5.17 -11.30 5.76
C ILE A 19 -6.10 -10.10 5.71
N ARG A 20 -6.20 -9.45 4.55
CA ARG A 20 -7.03 -8.26 4.36
C ARG A 20 -8.49 -8.54 4.73
N GLU A 21 -9.07 -9.62 4.21
CA GLU A 21 -10.48 -9.96 4.45
C GLU A 21 -10.74 -10.48 5.87
N ILE A 22 -9.74 -11.05 6.53
CA ILE A 22 -9.83 -11.39 7.96
C ILE A 22 -9.86 -10.12 8.80
N VAL A 23 -8.92 -9.19 8.56
CA VAL A 23 -8.82 -7.94 9.31
C VAL A 23 -10.05 -7.06 9.07
N ASP A 24 -10.47 -6.87 7.83
CA ASP A 24 -11.65 -6.04 7.50
C ASP A 24 -12.94 -6.60 8.09
N ARG A 25 -13.01 -7.91 8.38
CA ARG A 25 -14.14 -8.55 9.05
C ARG A 25 -14.14 -8.32 10.56
N ILE A 26 -12.96 -8.32 11.18
CA ILE A 26 -12.80 -8.15 12.63
C ILE A 26 -12.87 -6.67 13.02
N VAL A 27 -12.29 -5.79 12.18
CA VAL A 27 -12.17 -4.35 12.40
C VAL A 27 -12.72 -3.61 11.18
N PRO A 28 -14.05 -3.59 10.99
CA PRO A 28 -14.66 -2.90 9.86
C PRO A 28 -14.41 -1.39 9.92
N MET A 29 -14.15 -0.79 8.76
CA MET A 29 -14.01 0.66 8.59
C MET A 29 -15.22 1.19 7.81
N GLU A 30 -15.74 2.36 8.21
CA GLU A 30 -16.77 3.05 7.44
C GLU A 30 -16.14 3.53 6.12
N ARG A 31 -16.70 3.10 4.98
CA ARG A 31 -16.09 3.25 3.65
C ARG A 31 -16.03 4.69 3.11
N ASP A 32 -16.36 5.69 3.94
CA ASP A 32 -16.72 7.04 3.51
C ASP A 32 -15.54 8.03 3.50
N ASP A 33 -14.37 7.61 3.95
CA ASP A 33 -13.16 8.43 4.09
C ASP A 33 -12.22 8.36 2.87
N GLY A 34 -12.57 7.58 1.83
CA GLY A 34 -11.78 7.48 0.58
C GLY A 34 -10.36 6.96 0.78
N GLY A 35 -10.08 6.38 1.96
CA GLY A 35 -8.78 5.90 2.40
C GLY A 35 -8.59 4.38 2.21
N LEU A 36 -7.43 3.89 2.66
CA LEU A 36 -7.14 2.44 2.71
C LEU A 36 -7.91 1.77 3.86
N SER A 37 -8.45 0.58 3.60
CA SER A 37 -9.02 -0.25 4.66
C SER A 37 -7.95 -0.70 5.67
N HIS A 38 -8.36 -1.05 6.89
CA HIS A 38 -7.44 -1.62 7.87
C HIS A 38 -6.77 -2.89 7.34
N GLY A 39 -7.52 -3.74 6.64
CA GLY A 39 -6.99 -4.94 6.00
C GLY A 39 -5.92 -4.62 4.95
N GLN A 40 -6.12 -3.61 4.12
CA GLN A 40 -5.12 -3.17 3.15
C GLN A 40 -3.86 -2.63 3.85
N MET A 41 -4.02 -1.81 4.89
CA MET A 41 -2.87 -1.28 5.64
C MET A 41 -2.07 -2.41 6.30
N ILE A 42 -2.73 -3.32 7.02
CA ILE A 42 -2.07 -4.47 7.66
C ILE A 42 -1.38 -5.37 6.63
N GLU A 43 -2.02 -5.62 5.48
CA GLU A 43 -1.42 -6.38 4.38
C GLU A 43 -0.09 -5.75 3.93
N GLN A 44 -0.05 -4.42 3.74
CA GLN A 44 1.18 -3.73 3.33
C GLN A 44 2.25 -3.77 4.43
N LEU A 45 1.87 -3.67 5.70
CA LEU A 45 2.81 -3.80 6.82
C LEU A 45 3.43 -5.21 6.88
N VAL A 46 2.63 -6.26 6.69
CA VAL A 46 3.14 -7.63 6.64
C VAL A 46 4.07 -7.80 5.43
N LEU A 47 3.70 -7.26 4.27
CA LEU A 47 4.53 -7.32 3.07
C LEU A 47 5.88 -6.60 3.27
N ASN A 48 5.87 -5.41 3.88
CA ASN A 48 7.09 -4.70 4.25
C ASN A 48 7.96 -5.55 5.18
N ARG A 49 7.39 -6.17 6.22
CA ARG A 49 8.14 -7.03 7.14
C ARG A 49 8.76 -8.27 6.49
N LEU A 50 8.16 -8.80 5.44
CA LEU A 50 8.69 -9.95 4.69
C LEU A 50 9.73 -9.55 3.65
N ASP A 51 9.56 -8.39 3.02
CA ASP A 51 10.47 -7.89 1.98
C ASP A 51 11.71 -7.22 2.54
N ASP A 52 11.53 -6.40 3.57
CA ASP A 52 12.59 -5.59 4.17
C ASP A 52 12.33 -5.43 5.67
N PRO A 53 12.91 -6.30 6.52
CA PRO A 53 12.61 -6.35 7.95
C PRO A 53 13.23 -5.19 8.74
N LEU A 54 13.20 -3.98 8.20
CA LEU A 54 13.52 -2.71 8.86
C LEU A 54 12.37 -2.24 9.77
N PRO A 55 12.60 -1.25 10.65
CA PRO A 55 11.55 -0.60 11.41
C PRO A 55 10.43 -0.10 10.50
N LEU A 56 9.17 -0.10 10.98
CA LEU A 56 7.99 0.43 10.26
C LEU A 56 7.99 1.97 10.17
N LEU A 57 9.15 2.53 9.84
CA LEU A 57 9.40 3.94 9.60
C LEU A 57 9.57 4.13 8.09
N TYR A 58 9.17 5.28 7.56
CA TYR A 58 9.35 5.60 6.14
C TYR A 58 8.67 4.61 5.18
N LEU A 59 7.47 4.12 5.55
CA LEU A 59 6.73 3.14 4.75
C LEU A 59 6.38 3.68 3.35
N GLU A 60 6.17 4.99 3.24
CA GLU A 60 6.02 5.70 1.97
C GLU A 60 7.25 5.53 1.07
N ASP A 61 8.46 5.73 1.61
CA ASP A 61 9.70 5.61 0.84
C ASP A 61 9.94 4.16 0.39
N TRP A 62 9.71 3.19 1.29
CA TRP A 62 9.75 1.77 0.94
C TRP A 62 8.76 1.44 -0.18
N ALA A 63 7.53 1.93 -0.08
CA ALA A 63 6.48 1.67 -1.05
C ALA A 63 6.76 2.28 -2.43
N GLU A 64 7.39 3.46 -2.46
CA GLU A 64 7.83 4.11 -3.71
C GLU A 64 8.98 3.32 -4.36
N ILE A 65 9.96 2.88 -3.57
CA ILE A 65 11.10 2.07 -4.05
C ILE A 65 10.65 0.70 -4.55
N ARG A 66 9.70 0.06 -3.86
CA ARG A 66 9.24 -1.31 -4.18
C ARG A 66 8.10 -1.40 -5.19
N GLY A 67 7.53 -0.27 -5.59
CA GLY A 67 6.48 -0.23 -6.61
C GLY A 67 5.12 -0.71 -6.13
N ILE A 68 4.73 -0.33 -4.91
CA ILE A 68 3.43 -0.70 -4.33
C ILE A 68 2.25 -0.14 -5.12
N ARG A 69 2.40 1.07 -5.69
CA ARG A 69 1.39 1.64 -6.59
C ARG A 69 1.13 0.74 -7.78
N GLU A 70 2.18 0.21 -8.38
CA GLU A 70 2.10 -0.63 -9.57
C GLU A 70 1.54 -2.03 -9.26
N LEU A 71 1.85 -2.58 -8.08
CA LEU A 71 1.41 -3.93 -7.68
C LEU A 71 0.03 -4.00 -7.00
N TYR A 72 -0.36 -2.95 -6.29
CA TYR A 72 -1.57 -2.92 -5.47
C TYR A 72 -2.51 -1.75 -5.80
N GLY A 73 -2.11 -0.81 -6.65
CA GLY A 73 -2.89 0.39 -6.93
C GLY A 73 -2.91 1.39 -5.77
N ILE A 74 -2.07 1.19 -4.76
CA ILE A 74 -2.04 1.99 -3.53
C ILE A 74 -1.00 3.11 -3.68
N PRO A 75 -1.40 4.40 -3.59
CA PRO A 75 -0.45 5.50 -3.52
C PRO A 75 0.43 5.40 -2.26
N PRO A 76 1.78 5.50 -2.36
CA PRO A 76 2.68 5.38 -1.20
C PRO A 76 2.40 6.35 -0.05
N ASN A 77 1.96 7.57 -0.37
CA ASN A 77 1.56 8.58 0.60
C ASN A 77 0.34 8.17 1.46
N ASN A 78 -0.46 7.18 1.02
CA ASN A 78 -1.57 6.66 1.82
C ASN A 78 -1.12 5.68 2.92
N LEU A 79 0.14 5.23 2.87
CA LEU A 79 0.72 4.33 3.87
C LEU A 79 1.39 5.05 5.03
N ASN A 80 1.44 6.38 4.97
CA ASN A 80 1.88 7.19 6.10
C ASN A 80 0.72 7.41 7.10
N ASP A 81 1.04 7.60 8.37
CA ASP A 81 0.04 7.70 9.45
C ASP A 81 -0.81 8.98 9.31
N GLU A 82 -0.23 10.02 8.70
CA GLU A 82 -0.93 11.24 8.28
C GLU A 82 -1.79 11.01 7.03
N ARG A 83 -2.81 10.15 7.15
CA ARG A 83 -3.79 9.94 6.09
C ARG A 83 -4.63 11.21 5.89
N ARG A 84 -4.34 11.98 4.82
CA ARG A 84 -5.22 13.06 4.38
C ARG A 84 -6.36 12.47 3.53
N PRO A 85 -7.63 12.66 3.90
CA PRO A 85 -8.74 12.32 3.00
C PRO A 85 -8.64 13.25 1.79
N GLY A 86 -8.38 12.69 0.59
CA GLY A 86 -8.32 13.46 -0.66
C GLY A 86 -7.01 13.44 -1.46
N GLY A 87 -6.10 12.50 -1.22
CA GLY A 87 -4.85 12.36 -2.00
C GLY A 87 -5.00 11.74 -3.40
N GLN A 88 -5.87 12.28 -4.27
CA GLN A 88 -5.90 11.94 -5.70
C GLN A 88 -5.80 13.20 -6.56
N ASN A 89 -4.63 13.40 -7.21
CA ASN A 89 -4.43 13.91 -8.57
C ASN A 89 -3.10 14.68 -8.73
N SER A 90 -2.08 13.99 -9.19
CA SER A 90 -1.09 14.59 -10.10
C SER A 90 -0.77 13.57 -11.20
N GLY A 91 -1.80 13.26 -11.98
CA GLY A 91 -1.60 12.81 -13.35
C GLY A 91 -0.85 13.91 -14.08
N CYS A 92 0.42 13.66 -14.39
CA CYS A 92 1.19 14.45 -15.35
C CYS A 92 0.53 14.26 -16.73
N GLY A 93 -0.48 15.07 -17.02
CA GLY A 93 -0.97 15.27 -18.37
C GLY A 93 -0.15 16.36 -19.02
N SER A 94 0.78 15.97 -19.90
CA SER A 94 1.41 16.90 -20.83
C SER A 94 0.32 17.51 -21.71
N SER A 95 0.00 18.79 -21.49
CA SER A 95 -0.60 19.61 -22.53
C SER A 95 0.52 20.40 -23.16
N LEU A 96 0.96 19.92 -24.32
CA LEU A 96 1.77 20.65 -25.28
C LEU A 96 1.08 21.98 -25.58
N ARG A 97 1.77 23.08 -25.29
CA ARG A 97 1.67 24.31 -26.07
C ARG A 97 2.71 24.25 -27.17
#